data_AF-A0A9P3ZFK6-F1
#
_entry.id   AF-A0A9P3ZFK6-F1
#
_cell.length_a   1.000
_cell.length_b   1.000
_cell.length_c   1.000
_cell.angle_alpha   90.00
_cell.angle_beta   90.00
_cell.angle_gamma   90.00
#
_symmetry.space_group_name_H-M   'P 1'
#
loop_
_entity.id
_entity.type
_entity.pdbx_description
1 polymer ?
#
loop_
_entity_poly.entity_id
_entity_poly.type
_entity_poly.pdbx_seq_one_letter_code
_entity_poly.pdbx_strand_id
1 'polypeptide(L)'
;MTDALQQKIHIELLDLLDDVKFELTELNAQKGLYINGPANQLLKRGVHMAYVQGQKQAIDNIMTIVEQQLEDQHFLEDYDKFQNEVTHRNYDKTANFAELSDIPRQFDNFLDQFYQIKGQYFIITHINTLIGDFHSEAH
;
A
#
# COMPACT_ATOMS: atom_id res chain seq x y z
N MET A 1 2.37 -10.30 -25.74
CA MET A 1 1.94 -8.91 -25.96
C MET A 1 1.14 -8.59 -24.73
N THR A 2 1.62 -7.69 -23.88
CA THR A 2 0.90 -7.27 -22.66
C THR A 2 -0.38 -6.55 -23.08
N ASP A 3 -1.53 -6.93 -22.54
CA ASP A 3 -2.80 -6.30 -22.88
C ASP A 3 -2.88 -4.84 -22.38
N ALA A 4 -3.80 -4.04 -22.95
CA ALA A 4 -3.83 -2.59 -22.80
C ALA A 4 -4.06 -2.12 -21.35
N LEU A 5 -4.84 -2.87 -20.55
CA LEU A 5 -5.05 -2.54 -19.14
C LEU A 5 -3.79 -2.81 -18.32
N GLN A 6 -3.20 -4.01 -18.45
CA GLN A 6 -1.94 -4.34 -17.78
C GLN A 6 -0.83 -3.33 -18.09
N GLN A 7 -0.71 -2.85 -19.33
CA GLN A 7 0.27 -1.81 -19.68
C GLN A 7 0.00 -0.50 -18.93
N LYS A 8 -1.26 -0.05 -18.88
CA LYS A 8 -1.65 1.18 -18.16
C LYS A 8 -1.32 1.05 -16.66
N ILE A 9 -1.65 -0.09 -16.06
CA ILE A 9 -1.35 -0.40 -14.65
C ILE A 9 0.17 -0.46 -14.43
N HIS A 10 0.93 -1.10 -15.31
CA HIS A 10 2.38 -1.21 -15.17
C HIS A 10 3.07 0.16 -15.13
N ILE A 11 2.68 1.06 -16.02
CA ILE A 11 3.20 2.43 -16.05
C ILE A 11 2.87 3.16 -14.75
N GLU A 12 1.61 3.11 -14.32
CA GLU A 12 1.17 3.75 -13.08
C GLU A 12 1.93 3.22 -11.85
N LEU A 13 2.18 1.90 -11.80
CA LEU A 13 2.95 1.29 -10.72
C LEU A 13 4.41 1.76 -10.68
N LEU A 14 5.02 2.04 -11.83
CA LEU A 14 6.39 2.59 -11.88
C LEU A 14 6.43 4.01 -11.32
N ASP A 15 5.46 4.85 -11.69
CA ASP A 15 5.35 6.22 -11.19
C ASP A 15 5.14 6.23 -9.67
N LEU A 16 4.17 5.43 -9.18
CA LEU A 16 3.93 5.26 -7.74
C LEU A 16 5.15 4.71 -6.99
N LEU A 17 5.90 3.79 -7.60
CA LEU A 17 7.11 3.23 -6.99
C LEU A 17 8.19 4.29 -6.82
N ASP A 18 8.33 5.20 -7.78
CA ASP A 18 9.33 6.27 -7.71
C ASP A 18 8.97 7.31 -6.65
N ASP A 19 7.70 7.66 -6.50
CA ASP A 19 7.20 8.49 -5.39
C ASP A 19 7.51 7.84 -4.03
N VAL A 20 7.20 6.55 -3.88
CA VAL A 20 7.49 5.78 -2.65
C VAL A 20 8.98 5.74 -2.35
N LYS A 21 9.84 5.51 -3.35
CA LYS A 21 11.31 5.53 -3.17
C LYS A 21 11.81 6.90 -2.72
N PHE A 22 11.28 7.96 -3.31
CA PHE A 22 11.62 9.33 -2.91
C PHE A 22 11.25 9.57 -1.45
N GLU A 23 10.02 9.22 -1.06
CA GLU A 23 9.55 9.43 0.32
C GLU A 23 10.32 8.59 1.35
N LEU A 24 10.64 7.33 1.04
CA LEU A 24 11.51 6.50 1.89
C LEU A 24 12.91 7.09 2.03
N THR A 25 13.44 7.71 0.97
CA THR A 25 14.74 8.39 1.02
C THR A 25 14.69 9.59 1.96
N GLU A 26 13.65 10.42 1.87
CA GLU A 26 13.44 11.55 2.77
C GLU A 26 13.30 11.10 4.24
N LEU A 27 12.49 10.08 4.51
CA LEU A 27 12.30 9.52 5.86
C LEU A 27 13.58 8.93 6.45
N ASN A 28 14.49 8.44 5.60
CA ASN A 28 15.79 7.93 5.99
C ASN A 28 16.82 9.05 6.17
N ALA A 29 16.82 10.08 5.33
CA ALA A 29 17.68 11.25 5.49
C ALA A 29 17.40 11.98 6.81
N GLN A 30 16.13 12.09 7.18
CA GLN A 30 15.73 12.73 8.43
C GLN A 30 15.92 11.85 9.67
N LYS A 31 16.31 10.58 9.53
CA LYS A 31 16.47 9.62 10.64
C LYS A 31 17.38 10.14 11.75
N GLY A 32 18.50 10.77 11.39
CA GLY A 32 19.46 11.32 12.35
C GLY A 32 18.91 12.48 13.20
N LEU A 33 17.92 13.21 12.68
CA LEU A 33 17.28 14.34 13.37
C LEU A 33 16.26 13.87 14.41
N TYR A 34 15.64 12.70 14.17
CA TYR A 34 14.54 12.20 15.01
C TYR A 34 14.96 11.17 16.06
N ILE A 35 16.08 10.45 15.90
CA ILE A 35 16.52 9.42 16.88
C ILE A 35 16.67 9.98 18.30
N ASN A 36 17.01 11.27 18.42
CA ASN A 36 17.09 11.98 19.69
C ASN A 36 15.97 13.02 19.87
N GLY A 37 14.95 12.98 19.00
CA GLY A 37 13.84 13.92 19.00
C GLY A 37 12.76 13.56 20.02
N PRO A 38 11.80 14.46 20.28
CA PRO A 38 10.65 14.19 21.13
C PRO A 38 9.85 12.95 20.70
N ALA A 39 9.25 12.25 21.67
CA ALA A 39 8.54 10.99 21.44
C ALA A 39 7.42 11.07 20.38
N ASN A 40 6.72 12.21 20.27
CA ASN A 40 5.69 12.41 19.26
C ASN A 40 6.26 12.46 17.83
N GLN A 41 7.48 12.97 17.64
CA GLN A 41 8.14 12.99 16.34
C GLN A 41 8.64 11.59 15.94
N LEU A 42 9.16 10.83 16.90
CA LEU A 42 9.52 9.43 16.72
C LEU A 42 8.31 8.59 16.30
N LEU A 43 7.17 8.75 17.00
CA LEU A 43 5.92 8.06 16.66
C LEU A 43 5.41 8.45 15.27
N LYS A 44 5.35 9.76 14.97
CA LYS A 44 4.92 10.26 13.65
C LYS A 44 5.77 9.66 12.54
N ARG A 45 7.10 9.64 12.72
CA ARG A 45 8.02 9.04 11.75
C ARG A 45 7.82 7.53 11.62
N GLY A 46 7.66 6.80 12.72
CA GLY A 46 7.46 5.36 12.71
C GLY A 46 6.18 4.96 11.97
N VAL A 47 5.08 5.62 12.30
CA VAL A 47 3.78 5.48 11.62
C VAL A 47 3.90 5.79 10.13
N HIS A 48 4.57 6.88 9.77
CA HIS A 48 4.73 7.28 8.38
C HIS A 48 5.58 6.26 7.59
N MET A 49 6.68 5.80 8.17
CA MET A 49 7.51 4.76 7.57
C MET A 49 6.72 3.47 7.32
N ALA A 50 5.94 3.02 8.30
CA ALA A 50 5.09 1.84 8.17
C ALA A 50 4.09 1.99 7.02
N TYR A 51 3.45 3.16 6.89
CA TYR A 51 2.52 3.47 5.81
C TYR A 51 3.19 3.39 4.43
N VAL A 52 4.31 4.08 4.24
CA VAL A 52 5.02 4.13 2.94
C VAL A 52 5.60 2.75 2.59
N GLN A 53 6.07 1.98 3.56
CA GLN A 53 6.48 0.59 3.34
C GLN A 53 5.30 -0.30 2.94
N GLY A 54 4.12 -0.07 3.51
CA GLY A 54 2.88 -0.72 3.10
C GLY A 54 2.53 -0.42 1.63
N GLN A 55 2.62 0.84 1.21
CA GLN A 55 2.44 1.21 -0.20
C GLN A 55 3.42 0.46 -1.11
N LYS A 56 4.72 0.48 -0.77
CA LYS A 56 5.75 -0.26 -1.51
C LYS A 56 5.39 -1.74 -1.68
N GLN A 57 4.98 -2.40 -0.59
CA GLN A 57 4.65 -3.82 -0.61
C GLN A 57 3.47 -4.12 -1.52
N ALA A 58 2.43 -3.28 -1.54
CA ALA A 58 1.32 -3.44 -2.47
C ALA A 58 1.77 -3.26 -3.91
N ILE A 59 2.58 -2.23 -4.20
CA ILE A 59 3.13 -1.98 -5.54
C ILE A 59 3.94 -3.20 -6.01
N ASP A 60 4.87 -3.70 -5.20
CA ASP A 60 5.71 -4.86 -5.56
C ASP A 60 4.85 -6.11 -5.86
N ASN A 61 3.81 -6.36 -5.06
CA ASN A 61 2.90 -7.50 -5.28
C ASN A 61 2.10 -7.35 -6.57
N ILE A 62 1.51 -6.17 -6.82
CA ILE A 62 0.74 -5.95 -8.05
C ILE A 62 1.66 -6.01 -9.26
N MET A 63 2.87 -5.45 -9.17
CA MET A 63 3.89 -5.56 -10.22
C MET A 63 4.21 -7.02 -10.55
N THR A 64 4.38 -7.84 -9.52
CA THR A 64 4.61 -9.29 -9.68
C THR A 64 3.43 -9.96 -10.40
N ILE A 65 2.18 -9.62 -10.06
CA ILE A 65 0.98 -10.16 -10.72
C ILE A 65 0.96 -9.72 -12.20
N VAL A 66 1.25 -8.45 -12.49
CA VAL A 66 1.31 -7.93 -13.87
C VAL A 66 2.39 -8.65 -14.69
N GLU A 67 3.58 -8.85 -14.13
CA GLU A 67 4.70 -9.48 -14.84
C GLU A 67 4.53 -10.98 -15.07
N GLN A 68 3.73 -11.66 -14.23
CA GLN A 68 3.47 -13.10 -14.33
C GLN A 68 2.35 -13.45 -15.30
N GLN A 69 1.45 -12.51 -15.61
CA GLN A 69 0.26 -12.77 -16.41
C GLN A 69 0.39 -12.14 -17.80
N LEU A 70 0.08 -12.91 -18.84
CA LEU A 70 0.17 -12.45 -20.23
C LEU A 70 -1.12 -11.83 -20.75
N GLU A 71 -2.25 -12.10 -20.09
CA GLU A 71 -3.59 -11.72 -20.52
C GLU A 71 -4.34 -10.99 -19.40
N ASP A 72 -5.07 -9.92 -19.75
CA ASP A 72 -5.77 -9.04 -18.78
C ASP A 72 -6.70 -9.83 -17.85
N GLN A 73 -7.38 -10.86 -18.36
CA GLN A 73 -8.31 -11.65 -17.55
C GLN A 73 -7.60 -12.38 -16.40
N HIS A 74 -6.47 -13.05 -16.67
CA HIS A 74 -5.74 -13.77 -15.63
C HIS A 74 -5.10 -12.81 -14.62
N PHE A 75 -4.65 -11.63 -15.08
CA PHE A 75 -4.22 -10.55 -14.20
C PHE A 75 -5.34 -10.14 -13.23
N LEU A 76 -6.55 -9.88 -13.74
CA LEU A 76 -7.69 -9.45 -12.93
C LEU A 76 -8.08 -10.49 -11.87
N GLU A 77 -8.05 -11.78 -12.21
CA GLU A 77 -8.37 -12.85 -11.25
C GLU A 77 -7.40 -12.92 -10.06
N ASP A 78 -6.10 -12.77 -10.30
CA ASP A 78 -5.09 -12.81 -9.24
C ASP A 78 -5.02 -11.49 -8.47
N TYR A 79 -5.19 -10.36 -9.17
CA TYR A 79 -5.35 -9.05 -8.56
C TYR A 79 -6.56 -9.03 -7.62
N ASP A 80 -7.70 -9.59 -8.02
CA ASP A 80 -8.91 -9.66 -7.20
C ASP A 80 -8.70 -10.46 -5.90
N LYS A 81 -7.92 -11.55 -5.94
CA LYS A 81 -7.58 -12.29 -4.71
C LYS A 81 -6.76 -11.41 -3.75
N PHE A 82 -5.74 -10.73 -4.28
CA PHE A 82 -4.88 -9.87 -3.49
C PHE A 82 -5.63 -8.66 -2.91
N GLN A 83 -6.42 -7.96 -3.73
CA GLN A 83 -7.14 -6.76 -3.29
C GLN A 83 -8.22 -7.09 -2.25
N ASN A 84 -8.88 -8.25 -2.36
CA ASN A 84 -9.83 -8.72 -1.36
C ASN A 84 -9.15 -9.05 -0.02
N GLU A 85 -7.98 -9.70 -0.04
CA GLU A 85 -7.23 -10.01 1.19
C GLU A 85 -6.87 -8.71 1.95
N VAL A 86 -6.27 -7.75 1.26
CA VAL A 86 -5.85 -6.49 1.88
C VAL A 86 -7.04 -5.67 2.36
N THR A 87 -8.12 -5.61 1.57
CA THR A 87 -9.35 -4.89 1.94
C THR A 87 -9.95 -5.48 3.23
N HIS A 88 -10.07 -6.80 3.30
CA HIS A 88 -10.56 -7.49 4.49
C HIS A 88 -9.69 -7.20 5.71
N ARG A 89 -8.36 -7.36 5.58
CA ARG A 89 -7.40 -7.07 6.66
C ARG A 89 -7.44 -5.61 7.10
N ASN A 90 -7.63 -4.66 6.18
CA ASN A 90 -7.77 -3.25 6.50
C ASN A 90 -9.03 -2.98 7.31
N TYR A 91 -10.17 -3.58 6.95
CA TYR A 91 -11.40 -3.45 7.72
C TYR A 91 -11.28 -4.07 9.10
N ASP A 92 -10.76 -5.30 9.20
CA ASP A 92 -10.55 -5.98 10.48
C ASP A 92 -9.66 -5.16 11.42
N LYS A 93 -8.52 -4.66 10.93
CA LYS A 93 -7.62 -3.84 11.75
C LYS A 93 -8.24 -2.49 12.12
N THR A 94 -9.07 -1.91 11.25
CA THR A 94 -9.80 -0.66 11.55
C THR A 94 -10.85 -0.86 12.63
N ALA A 95 -11.62 -1.94 12.56
CA ALA A 95 -12.56 -2.33 13.60
C ALA A 95 -11.84 -2.57 14.94
N ASN A 96 -10.76 -3.38 14.92
CA ASN A 96 -9.95 -3.65 16.10
C ASN A 96 -9.40 -2.36 16.74
N PHE A 97 -8.96 -1.39 15.93
CA PHE A 97 -8.49 -0.10 16.45
C PHE A 97 -9.60 0.70 17.13
N ALA A 98 -10.79 0.73 16.52
CA ALA A 98 -11.95 1.46 17.03
C ALA A 98 -12.49 0.88 18.35
N GLU A 99 -12.29 -0.41 18.58
CA GLU A 99 -12.72 -1.13 19.79
C GLU A 99 -11.70 -1.10 20.94
N LEU A 100 -10.52 -0.49 20.75
CA LEU A 100 -9.51 -0.39 21.82
C LEU A 100 -10.03 0.46 22.99
N SER A 101 -10.18 -0.18 24.15
CA SER A 101 -10.54 0.49 25.40
C SER A 101 -9.33 0.88 26.25
N ASP A 102 -8.14 0.33 25.96
CA ASP A 102 -6.87 0.59 26.64
C ASP A 102 -5.68 0.32 25.69
N ILE A 103 -4.47 0.70 26.09
CA ILE A 103 -3.23 0.49 25.32
C ILE A 103 -2.80 -0.99 25.43
N PRO A 104 -2.83 -1.77 24.33
CA PRO A 104 -2.43 -3.17 24.36
C PRO A 104 -0.92 -3.34 24.59
N ARG A 105 -0.51 -4.48 25.14
CA ARG A 105 0.92 -4.76 25.45
C ARG A 105 1.86 -4.69 24.25
N GLN A 106 1.36 -4.90 23.03
CA GLN A 106 2.12 -4.86 21.78
C GLN A 106 1.60 -3.75 20.85
N PHE A 107 1.31 -2.59 21.43
CA PHE A 107 0.71 -1.47 20.71
C PHE A 107 1.60 -0.93 19.59
N ASP A 108 2.91 -0.95 19.79
CA ASP A 108 3.91 -0.62 18.76
C ASP A 108 3.80 -1.52 17.53
N ASN A 109 3.77 -2.84 17.72
CA ASN A 109 3.58 -3.80 16.63
C ASN A 109 2.20 -3.67 15.98
N PHE A 110 1.18 -3.39 16.78
CA PHE A 110 -0.16 -3.13 16.26
C PHE A 110 -0.16 -1.91 15.34
N LEU A 111 0.43 -0.79 15.76
CA LEU A 111 0.49 0.44 14.98
C LEU A 111 1.28 0.25 13.68
N ASP A 112 2.42 -0.45 13.73
CA ASP A 112 3.21 -0.78 12.54
C ASP A 112 2.37 -1.54 11.51
N GLN A 113 1.74 -2.64 11.93
CA GLN A 113 0.86 -3.43 11.05
C GLN A 113 -0.35 -2.64 10.57
N PHE A 114 -0.94 -1.81 11.43
CA PHE A 114 -2.11 -1.00 11.10
C PHE A 114 -1.79 0.01 10.00
N TYR A 115 -0.66 0.71 10.10
CA TYR A 115 -0.29 1.69 9.09
C TYR A 115 0.27 1.04 7.83
N GLN A 116 0.96 -0.10 7.92
CA GLN A 116 1.31 -0.90 6.75
C GLN A 116 0.06 -1.30 5.94
N ILE A 117 -0.98 -1.83 6.60
CA ILE A 117 -2.20 -2.23 5.87
C ILE A 117 -2.95 -1.03 5.29
N LYS A 118 -2.92 0.14 5.97
CA LYS A 118 -3.45 1.39 5.41
C LYS A 118 -2.71 1.82 4.15
N GLY A 119 -1.39 1.69 4.13
CA GLY A 119 -0.57 1.99 2.95
C GLY A 119 -0.87 1.06 1.77
N GLN A 120 -1.00 -0.24 2.03
CA GLN A 120 -1.39 -1.21 0.99
C GLN A 120 -2.78 -0.90 0.42
N TYR A 121 -3.75 -0.62 1.31
CA TYR A 121 -5.12 -0.32 0.92
C TYR A 121 -5.24 0.97 0.08
N PHE A 122 -4.41 1.96 0.35
CA PHE A 122 -4.33 3.18 -0.46
C PHE A 122 -3.97 2.87 -1.91
N ILE A 123 -2.92 2.06 -2.14
CA ILE A 123 -2.51 1.67 -3.50
C ILE A 123 -3.61 0.86 -4.18
N ILE A 124 -4.24 -0.08 -3.48
CA ILE A 124 -5.35 -0.87 -4.05
C ILE A 124 -6.51 0.01 -4.47
N THR A 125 -6.91 0.98 -3.64
CA THR A 125 -8.00 1.90 -3.96
C THR A 125 -7.69 2.70 -5.24
N HIS A 126 -6.44 3.13 -5.39
CA HIS A 126 -5.97 3.83 -6.58
C HIS A 126 -6.04 2.94 -7.83
N ILE A 127 -5.50 1.72 -7.76
CA ILE A 127 -5.52 0.79 -8.90
C ILE A 127 -6.94 0.34 -9.26
N ASN A 128 -7.83 0.13 -8.27
CA ASN A 128 -9.24 -0.15 -8.50
C ASN A 128 -9.92 1.00 -9.27
N THR A 129 -9.58 2.24 -8.97
CA THR A 129 -10.08 3.42 -9.70
C THR A 129 -9.58 3.39 -11.15
N LEU A 130 -8.29 3.14 -11.37
CA LEU A 130 -7.70 3.03 -12.71
C LEU A 130 -8.36 1.95 -13.57
N ILE A 131 -8.64 0.78 -12.99
CA ILE A 131 -9.35 -0.32 -13.65
C ILE A 131 -10.79 0.10 -14.00
N GLY A 132 -11.51 0.71 -13.06
CA GLY A 132 -12.88 1.19 -13.27
C GLY A 132 -12.98 2.24 -14.39
N ASP A 133 -12.03 3.18 -14.42
CA ASP A 133 -11.96 4.21 -15.47
C ASP A 133 -11.67 3.59 -16.83
N PHE A 134 -10.74 2.64 -16.91
CA PHE A 134 -10.43 1.93 -18.15
C PHE A 134 -11.65 1.19 -18.73
N HIS A 135 -12.42 0.49 -17.89
CA HIS A 135 -13.65 -0.16 -18.34
C HIS A 135 -14.74 0.83 -18.77
N SER A 136 -14.74 2.04 -18.20
CA SER A 136 -15.70 3.09 -18.56
C SER A 136 -15.35 3.77 -19.90
N GLU A 137 -14.06 3.82 -20.26
CA GLU A 137 -13.56 4.37 -21.54
C GLU A 137 -13.79 3.41 -22.74
N ALA A 138 -14.00 2.11 -22.47
CA ALA A 138 -14.16 1.07 -23.49
C ALA A 138 -15.61 0.89 -24.01
N HIS A 139 -16.57 1.66 -23.47
CA HIS A 139 -18.00 1.64 -23.80
C HIS A 139 -18.45 2.95 -24.45
#